data_AF-A0A7X9JDL9-F1
#
_entry.id   AF-A0A7X9JDL9-F1
#
_cell.length_a   1.000
_cell.length_b   1.000
_cell.length_c   1.000
_cell.angle_alpha   90.00
_cell.angle_beta   90.00
_cell.angle_gamma   90.00
#
_symmetry.space_group_name_H-M   'P 1'
#
loop_
_entity.id
_entity.type
_entity.pdbx_description
1 polymer ?
#
loop_
_entity_poly.entity_id
_entity_poly.type
_entity_poly.pdbx_seq_one_letter_code
_entity_poly.pdbx_strand_id
1 'polypeptide(L)'
;MTREQQAALKVAMGFLNHYAERDIESLMDDMATSKPLFMMGTNDNEVFKSTRSIRASFKKDFQNMDNIRWGKRRNVHVQADPFLASVIIEMPISYQSAGKKIKTLFRY
;
A
#
# COMPACT_ATOMS: atom_id res chain seq x y z
N MET A 1 8.49 -7.45 18.69
CA MET A 1 8.80 -6.23 17.91
C MET A 1 9.18 -5.13 18.87
N THR A 2 10.21 -4.35 18.56
CA THR A 2 10.55 -3.12 19.31
C THR A 2 9.50 -2.04 19.09
N ARG A 3 9.60 -0.92 19.82
CA ARG A 3 8.69 0.23 19.66
C ARG A 3 8.78 0.81 18.25
N GLU A 4 9.98 0.87 17.69
CA GLU A 4 10.29 1.38 16.36
C GLU A 4 9.69 0.46 15.29
N GLN A 5 9.84 -0.85 15.45
CA GLN A 5 9.22 -1.84 14.55
C GLN A 5 7.68 -1.76 14.61
N GLN A 6 7.11 -1.58 15.80
CA GLN A 6 5.66 -1.39 15.94
C GLN A 6 5.18 -0.10 15.27
N ALA A 7 5.94 1.00 15.40
CA ALA A 7 5.65 2.26 14.74
C ALA A 7 5.71 2.14 13.21
N ALA A 8 6.75 1.50 12.68
CA ALA A 8 6.90 1.25 11.24
C ALA A 8 5.74 0.42 10.68
N LEU A 9 5.37 -0.67 11.36
CA LEU A 9 4.22 -1.48 10.97
C LEU A 9 2.92 -0.68 11.05
N LYS A 10 2.76 0.18 12.06
CA LYS A 10 1.57 1.05 12.18
C LYS A 10 1.44 2.00 10.99
N VAL A 11 2.54 2.61 10.54
CA VAL A 11 2.56 3.48 9.36
C VAL A 11 2.17 2.70 8.10
N ALA A 12 2.77 1.53 7.87
CA ALA A 12 2.42 0.68 6.73
C ALA A 12 0.94 0.25 6.73
N MET A 13 0.40 -0.08 7.91
CA MET A 13 -1.03 -0.41 8.04
C MET A 13 -1.93 0.81 7.83
N GLY A 14 -1.49 2.02 8.21
CA GLY A 14 -2.19 3.27 7.93
C GLY A 14 -2.36 3.48 6.42
N PHE A 15 -1.27 3.37 5.67
CA PHE A 15 -1.30 3.44 4.21
C PHE A 15 -2.27 2.42 3.59
N LEU A 16 -2.23 1.16 4.03
CA LEU A 16 -3.16 0.14 3.54
C LEU A 16 -4.62 0.46 3.88
N ASN A 17 -4.90 1.06 5.05
CA ASN A 17 -6.25 1.47 5.41
C ASN A 17 -6.74 2.61 4.51
N HIS A 18 -5.94 3.67 4.31
CA HIS A 18 -6.29 4.74 3.38
C HIS A 18 -6.51 4.22 1.95
N TYR A 19 -5.74 3.20 1.53
CA TYR A 19 -5.95 2.52 0.26
C TYR A 19 -7.32 1.81 0.20
N ALA A 20 -7.72 1.12 1.26
CA ALA A 20 -9.02 0.46 1.31
C ALA A 20 -10.19 1.45 1.31
N GLU A 21 -9.99 2.60 1.94
CA GLU A 21 -10.93 3.73 1.98
C GLU A 21 -10.97 4.52 0.67
N ARG A 22 -10.04 4.25 -0.25
CA ARG A 22 -9.87 4.95 -1.54
C ARG A 22 -9.57 6.45 -1.34
N ASP A 23 -8.94 6.80 -0.22
CA ASP A 23 -8.55 8.17 0.12
C ASP A 23 -7.20 8.52 -0.51
N ILE A 24 -7.27 9.12 -1.70
CA ILE A 24 -6.07 9.50 -2.45
C ILE A 24 -5.25 10.56 -1.70
N GLU A 25 -5.88 11.50 -1.01
CA GLU A 25 -5.13 12.59 -0.38
C GLU A 25 -4.31 12.04 0.80
N SER A 26 -4.93 11.23 1.65
CA SER A 26 -4.23 10.57 2.76
C SER A 26 -3.12 9.62 2.28
N LEU A 27 -3.32 8.89 1.17
CA LEU A 27 -2.27 8.08 0.55
C LEU A 27 -1.09 8.91 0.05
N MET A 28 -1.36 10.09 -0.50
CA MET A 28 -0.30 10.98 -0.97
C MET A 28 0.46 11.60 0.21
N ASP A 29 -0.22 11.88 1.33
CA ASP A 29 0.39 12.40 2.56
C ASP A 29 1.25 11.36 3.29
N ASP A 30 0.89 10.07 3.20
CA ASP A 30 1.70 8.96 3.76
C ASP A 30 3.04 8.75 3.03
N MET A 31 3.17 9.25 1.80
CA MET A 31 4.36 9.03 0.97
C MET A 31 5.43 10.09 1.18
N ALA A 32 6.69 9.67 1.04
CA ALA A 32 7.80 10.60 0.97
C ALA A 32 7.66 11.54 -0.24
N THR A 33 7.76 12.84 0.02
CA THR A 33 7.75 13.88 -1.02
C THR A 33 9.16 14.21 -1.54
N SER A 34 10.19 13.70 -0.87
CA SER A 34 11.59 13.86 -1.26
C SER A 34 11.96 12.97 -2.46
N LYS A 35 12.88 13.45 -3.29
CA LYS A 35 13.44 12.68 -4.41
C LYS A 35 14.75 12.00 -3.99
N PRO A 36 15.07 10.80 -4.49
CA PRO A 36 14.32 10.05 -5.50
C PRO A 36 13.13 9.26 -4.90
N LEU A 37 11.97 9.35 -5.56
CA LEU A 37 10.78 8.54 -5.25
C LEU A 37 10.71 7.39 -6.24
N PHE A 38 10.53 6.17 -5.72
CA PHE A 38 10.39 4.98 -6.54
C PHE A 38 9.31 4.09 -5.92
N MET A 39 8.29 3.76 -6.71
CA MET A 39 7.23 2.83 -6.31
C MET A 39 7.06 1.76 -7.39
N MET A 40 7.10 0.49 -6.99
CA MET A 40 6.72 -0.62 -7.85
C MET A 40 5.21 -0.83 -7.71
N GLY A 41 4.52 -0.85 -8.84
CA GLY A 41 3.12 -1.23 -8.91
C GLY A 41 2.93 -2.73 -8.82
N THR A 42 1.67 -3.17 -8.81
CA THR A 42 1.33 -4.59 -8.71
C THR A 42 1.23 -5.28 -10.06
N ASN A 43 1.18 -4.52 -11.16
CA ASN A 43 1.19 -5.04 -12.52
C ASN A 43 2.62 -5.21 -13.05
N ASP A 44 2.80 -6.14 -13.99
CA ASP A 44 4.10 -6.37 -14.62
C ASP A 44 4.68 -5.08 -15.23
N ASN A 45 5.93 -4.78 -14.92
CA ASN A 45 6.69 -3.61 -15.38
C ASN A 45 6.13 -2.25 -14.94
N GLU A 46 5.26 -2.20 -13.93
CA GLU A 46 4.71 -0.94 -13.44
C GLU A 46 5.69 -0.28 -12.44
N VAL A 47 6.29 0.83 -12.86
CA VAL A 47 7.25 1.59 -12.06
C VAL A 47 6.92 3.07 -12.10
N PHE A 48 6.72 3.66 -10.94
CA PHE A 48 6.42 5.08 -10.78
C PHE A 48 7.62 5.83 -10.19
N LYS A 49 7.95 6.95 -10.83
CA LYS A 49 9.09 7.81 -10.46
C LYS A 49 8.67 9.24 -10.09
N SER A 50 7.37 9.49 -9.96
CA SER A 50 6.83 10.80 -9.63
C SER A 50 5.53 10.70 -8.84
N THR A 51 5.29 11.66 -7.95
CA THR A 51 4.03 11.77 -7.21
C THR A 51 2.83 11.91 -8.14
N ARG A 52 2.98 12.61 -9.27
CA ARG A 52 1.94 12.73 -10.30
C ARG A 52 1.55 11.37 -10.89
N SER A 53 2.54 10.53 -11.23
CA SER A 53 2.26 9.20 -11.80
C SER A 53 1.63 8.26 -10.78
N ILE A 54 2.04 8.33 -9.51
CA ILE A 54 1.43 7.52 -8.44
C ILE A 54 -0.01 7.96 -8.19
N ARG A 55 -0.28 9.27 -8.11
CA ARG A 55 -1.65 9.76 -7.98
C ARG A 55 -2.54 9.29 -9.14
N ALA A 56 -2.00 9.28 -10.35
CA ALA A 56 -2.72 8.79 -11.52
C ALA A 56 -3.01 7.28 -11.44
N SER A 57 -2.09 6.48 -10.89
CA SER A 57 -2.32 5.04 -10.71
C SER A 57 -3.41 4.77 -9.67
N PHE A 58 -3.38 5.43 -8.50
CA PHE A 58 -4.46 5.30 -7.51
C PHE A 58 -5.82 5.65 -8.08
N LYS A 59 -5.93 6.74 -8.86
CA LYS A 59 -7.18 7.09 -9.55
C LYS A 59 -7.67 5.98 -10.47
N LYS A 60 -6.76 5.34 -11.22
CA LYS A 60 -7.08 4.24 -12.14
C LYS A 60 -7.51 2.99 -11.38
N ASP A 61 -6.85 2.66 -10.27
CA ASP A 61 -7.22 1.53 -9.42
C ASP A 61 -8.63 1.73 -8.87
N PHE A 62 -8.90 2.90 -8.29
CA PHE A 62 -10.17 3.22 -7.65
C PHE A 62 -11.32 3.48 -8.62
N GLN A 63 -11.08 3.52 -9.93
CA GLN A 63 -12.13 3.45 -10.95
C GLN A 63 -12.68 2.02 -11.09
N ASN A 64 -11.87 1.01 -10.79
CA ASN A 64 -12.16 -0.38 -11.07
C ASN A 64 -12.18 -1.27 -9.82
N MET A 65 -11.78 -0.72 -8.67
CA MET A 65 -11.68 -1.42 -7.39
C MET A 65 -12.51 -0.69 -6.33
N ASP A 66 -13.59 -1.35 -5.89
CA ASP A 66 -14.49 -0.87 -4.84
C ASP A 66 -14.55 -1.84 -3.66
N ASN A 67 -15.07 -1.37 -2.51
CA ASN A 67 -15.28 -2.20 -1.31
C ASN A 67 -14.05 -3.07 -0.96
N ILE A 68 -12.87 -2.43 -0.98
CA ILE A 68 -11.58 -3.06 -0.75
C ILE A 68 -11.49 -3.46 0.72
N ARG A 69 -11.05 -4.69 0.99
CA ARG A 69 -10.89 -5.24 2.33
C ARG A 69 -9.63 -6.08 2.42
N TRP A 70 -8.83 -5.79 3.43
CA TRP A 70 -7.66 -6.56 3.78
C TRP A 70 -8.02 -7.71 4.72
N GLY A 71 -7.45 -8.88 4.47
CA GLY A 71 -7.56 -10.06 5.32
C GLY A 71 -6.56 -10.04 6.47
N LYS A 72 -6.49 -11.16 7.21
CA LYS A 72 -5.50 -11.29 8.29
C LYS A 72 -4.08 -11.30 7.71
N ARG A 73 -3.18 -10.53 8.34
CA ARG A 73 -1.74 -10.48 8.06
C ARG A 73 -1.09 -11.87 8.12
N ARG A 74 -0.18 -12.12 7.20
CA ARG A 74 0.63 -13.33 7.05
C ARG A 74 2.08 -12.90 6.79
N ASN A 75 3.04 -13.73 7.19
CA ASN A 75 4.46 -13.56 6.86
C ASN A 75 4.97 -12.11 7.02
N VAL A 76 4.79 -11.54 8.21
CA VAL A 76 5.16 -10.15 8.49
C VAL A 76 6.63 -10.10 8.90
N HIS A 77 7.44 -9.37 8.15
CA HIS A 77 8.81 -9.04 8.52
C HIS A 77 8.94 -7.54 8.70
N VAL A 78 9.49 -7.12 9.85
CA VAL A 78 9.74 -5.71 10.14
C VAL A 78 11.15 -5.55 10.69
N GLN A 79 11.92 -4.71 10.03
CA GLN A 79 13.24 -4.29 10.50
C GLN A 79 13.21 -2.77 10.66
N ALA A 80 13.79 -2.27 11.75
CA ALA A 80 13.88 -0.86 12.03
C ALA A 80 15.26 -0.54 12.62
N ASP A 81 15.82 0.54 12.14
CA ASP A 81 17.05 1.22 12.56
C ASP A 81 16.67 2.67 12.91
N PRO A 82 17.46 3.43 13.70
CA PRO A 82 17.11 4.80 14.10
C PRO A 82 16.59 5.75 13.00
N PHE A 83 17.01 5.56 11.74
CA PHE A 83 16.63 6.45 10.64
C PHE A 83 15.84 5.77 9.51
N LEU A 84 15.71 4.45 9.53
CA LEU A 84 15.10 3.70 8.43
C LEU A 84 14.38 2.46 8.96
N ALA A 85 13.22 2.16 8.38
CA ALA A 85 12.53 0.90 8.63
C ALA A 85 12.04 0.29 7.32
N SER A 86 11.95 -1.04 7.30
CA SER A 86 11.38 -1.83 6.22
C SER A 86 10.29 -2.73 6.77
N VAL A 87 9.14 -2.74 6.11
CA VAL A 87 8.02 -3.63 6.40
C VAL A 87 7.76 -4.46 5.15
N ILE A 88 7.77 -5.78 5.29
CA ILE A 88 7.33 -6.72 4.25
C ILE A 88 6.14 -7.47 4.83
N ILE A 89 5.03 -7.48 4.10
CA ILE A 89 3.76 -8.00 4.60
C ILE A 89 2.98 -8.73 3.51
N GLU A 90 2.52 -9.93 3.83
CA GLU A 90 1.58 -10.66 3.00
C GLU A 90 0.17 -10.55 3.58
N MET A 91 -0.81 -10.18 2.75
CA MET A 91 -2.21 -10.08 3.18
C MET A 91 -3.15 -10.53 2.07
N PRO A 92 -4.19 -11.34 2.36
CA PRO A 92 -5.29 -11.49 1.42
C PRO A 92 -5.95 -10.12 1.17
N ILE A 93 -6.37 -9.86 -0.06
CA ILE A 93 -7.19 -8.69 -0.41
C ILE A 93 -8.46 -9.18 -1.10
N SER A 94 -9.58 -8.53 -0.80
CA SER A 94 -10.81 -8.69 -1.56
C SER A 94 -11.39 -7.35 -1.94
N TYR A 95 -11.95 -7.26 -3.13
CA TYR A 95 -12.56 -6.03 -3.66
C TYR A 95 -13.63 -6.39 -4.69
N GLN A 96 -14.43 -5.41 -5.07
CA GLN A 96 -15.39 -5.50 -6.17
C GLN A 96 -14.79 -4.85 -7.41
N SER A 97 -14.95 -5.51 -8.55
CA SER A 97 -14.55 -5.00 -9.86
C SER A 97 -15.55 -5.49 -10.90
N ALA A 98 -16.09 -4.58 -11.71
CA ALA A 98 -17.12 -4.87 -12.71
C ALA A 98 -18.28 -5.75 -12.15
N GLY A 99 -18.76 -5.42 -10.94
CA GLY A 99 -19.84 -6.16 -10.25
C GLY A 99 -19.44 -7.53 -9.69
N LYS A 100 -18.20 -7.98 -9.88
CA LYS A 100 -17.69 -9.26 -9.38
C LYS A 100 -16.81 -9.06 -8.16
N LYS A 101 -16.94 -9.98 -7.20
CA LYS A 101 -16.03 -10.03 -6.04
C LYS A 101 -14.74 -10.74 -6.44
N ILE A 102 -13.63 -10.03 -6.36
CA ILE A 102 -12.29 -10.56 -6.55
C ILE A 102 -11.67 -10.85 -5.19
N LYS A 103 -10.91 -11.95 -5.10
CA LYS A 103 -10.08 -12.29 -3.93
C LYS A 103 -8.72 -12.72 -4.45
N THR A 104 -7.65 -12.12 -3.92
CA THR A 104 -6.28 -12.48 -4.27
C THR A 104 -5.35 -12.25 -3.07
N LEU A 105 -4.06 -12.46 -3.26
CA LEU A 105 -3.03 -12.32 -2.25
C LEU A 105 -2.12 -11.14 -2.59
N PHE A 106 -2.01 -10.18 -1.69
CA PHE A 106 -1.08 -9.06 -1.75
C PHE A 106 0.23 -9.43 -1.06
N ARG A 107 1.36 -9.19 -1.72
CA ARG A 107 2.72 -9.56 -1.29
C ARG A 107 3.72 -8.45 -1.63
N TYR A 108 4.00 -7.54 -0.69
CA TYR A 108 4.95 -6.45 -0.89
C TYR A 108 5.65 -6.05 0.42
#